data_AF-A0A2K3MF09-F1
#
_entry.id   AF-A0A2K3MF09-F1
#
_cell.length_a   1.000
_cell.length_b   1.000
_cell.length_c   1.000
_cell.angle_alpha   90.00
_cell.angle_beta   90.00
_cell.angle_gamma   90.00
#
_symmetry.space_group_name_H-M   'P 1'
#
loop_
_entity.id
_entity.type
_entity.pdbx_description
1 polymer ?
#
loop_
_entity_poly.entity_id
_entity_poly.type
_entity_poly.pdbx_seq_one_letter_code
_entity_poly.pdbx_strand_id
1 'polypeptide(L)'
;SFIKAKSDVSLEDVRTLIQMGLELFHMSRNKLYAQVRWGNLLVRLLNKYRKKIALTIEWRPLYDTLISTHFTRSTGPEGWRVRQRHFETITSLVQSCRRFFPSGSASEIWSEFK
;
A
#
# COMPACT_ATOMS: atom_id res chain seq x y z
N SER A 1 21.39 23.33 23.98
CA SER A 1 21.02 23.15 22.57
C SER A 1 20.92 21.68 22.23
N PHE A 2 19.71 21.15 22.00
CA PHE A 2 19.53 19.77 21.55
C PHE A 2 19.96 19.69 20.08
N ILE A 3 21.14 19.12 19.83
CA ILE A 3 21.56 18.73 18.50
C ILE A 3 20.58 17.64 18.06
N LYS A 4 19.57 18.01 17.27
CA LYS A 4 18.65 17.09 16.62
C LYS A 4 19.38 16.49 15.41
N ALA A 5 20.46 15.76 15.68
CA ALA A 5 21.10 14.91 14.69
C ALA A 5 20.11 13.81 14.38
N LYS A 6 19.22 14.06 13.40
CA LYS A 6 18.48 12.98 12.75
C LYS A 6 19.55 12.15 12.06
N SER A 7 20.00 11.09 12.72
CA SER A 7 20.71 10.01 12.06
C SER A 7 19.92 9.63 10.82
N ASP A 8 20.59 9.53 9.68
CA ASP A 8 19.95 9.07 8.46
C ASP A 8 19.45 7.65 8.71
N VAL A 9 18.15 7.45 8.50
CA VAL A 9 17.52 6.13 8.65
C VAL A 9 18.06 5.21 7.57
N SER A 10 18.55 4.03 7.95
CA SER A 10 19.04 3.02 7.01
C SER A 10 17.96 2.68 5.98
N LEU A 11 18.33 2.65 4.69
CA LEU A 11 17.40 2.30 3.62
C LEU A 11 16.96 0.83 3.73
N GLU A 12 17.76 -0.03 4.35
CA GLU A 12 17.44 -1.43 4.58
C GLU A 12 16.34 -1.58 5.64
N ASP A 13 16.39 -0.76 6.71
CA ASP A 13 15.33 -0.73 7.72
C ASP A 13 14.02 -0.22 7.10
N VAL A 14 14.09 0.77 6.21
CA VAL A 14 12.92 1.28 5.47
C VAL A 14 12.35 0.19 4.57
N ARG A 15 13.19 -0.59 3.89
CA ARG A 15 12.77 -1.73 3.06
C ARG A 15 12.03 -2.77 3.89
N THR A 16 12.65 -3.19 4.99
CA THR A 16 12.08 -4.18 5.92
C THR A 16 10.74 -3.69 6.47
N LEU A 17 10.65 -2.42 6.86
CA LEU A 17 9.42 -1.80 7.34
C LEU A 17 8.31 -1.77 6.27
N ILE A 18 8.65 -1.50 5.00
CA ILE A 18 7.68 -1.51 3.91
C ILE A 18 7.16 -2.93 3.66
N GLN A 19 8.04 -3.94 3.64
CA GLN A 19 7.66 -5.34 3.44
C GLN A 19 6.75 -5.85 4.56
N MET A 20 7.17 -5.68 5.82
CA MET A 20 6.33 -6.03 6.98
C MET A 20 5.00 -5.24 6.98
N GLY A 21 5.05 -3.96 6.63
CA GLY A 21 3.86 -3.11 6.56
C GLY A 21 2.86 -3.59 5.49
N LEU A 22 3.35 -4.08 4.34
CA LEU A 22 2.51 -4.66 3.29
C LEU A 22 1.88 -5.98 3.75
N GLU A 23 2.64 -6.84 4.43
CA GLU A 23 2.11 -8.07 5.03
C GLU A 23 1.00 -7.77 6.04
N LEU A 24 1.25 -6.87 6.99
CA LEU A 24 0.26 -6.44 7.98
C LEU A 24 -0.98 -5.80 7.33
N PHE A 25 -0.78 -5.04 6.25
CA PHE A 25 -1.87 -4.48 5.46
C PHE A 25 -2.74 -5.58 4.82
N HIS A 26 -2.13 -6.62 4.24
CA HIS A 26 -2.86 -7.76 3.65
C HIS A 26 -3.53 -8.67 4.69
N MET A 27 -2.90 -8.86 5.85
CA MET A 27 -3.50 -9.58 6.98
C MET A 27 -4.71 -8.82 7.56
N SER A 28 -4.74 -7.50 7.42
CA SER A 28 -5.81 -6.64 7.93
C SER A 28 -7.01 -6.48 6.99
N ARG A 29 -7.17 -7.32 5.95
CA ARG A 29 -8.24 -7.21 4.93
C ARG A 29 -9.67 -7.11 5.48
N ASN A 30 -9.93 -7.70 6.65
CA ASN A 30 -11.23 -7.68 7.31
C ASN A 30 -11.39 -6.54 8.35
N LYS A 31 -10.40 -5.65 8.47
CA LYS A 31 -10.38 -4.55 9.44
C LYS A 31 -10.08 -3.24 8.72
N LEU A 32 -11.12 -2.55 8.23
CA LEU A 32 -10.96 -1.35 7.38
C LEU A 32 -10.07 -0.29 8.04
N TYR A 33 -10.28 -0.01 9.32
CA TYR A 33 -9.48 0.97 10.05
C TYR A 33 -7.99 0.60 10.12
N ALA A 34 -7.66 -0.67 10.35
CA ALA A 34 -6.27 -1.13 10.38
C ALA A 34 -5.63 -1.03 8.99
N GLN A 35 -6.35 -1.42 7.93
CA GLN A 35 -5.88 -1.25 6.56
C GLN A 35 -5.67 0.21 6.18
N VAL A 36 -6.58 1.11 6.56
CA VAL A 36 -6.41 2.57 6.35
C VAL A 36 -5.14 3.08 7.02
N ARG A 37 -4.89 2.68 8.28
CA ARG A 37 -3.70 3.13 9.01
C ARG A 37 -2.40 2.64 8.37
N TRP A 38 -2.34 1.35 8.05
CA TRP A 38 -1.16 0.76 7.40
C TRP A 38 -0.96 1.31 5.99
N GLY A 39 -2.02 1.41 5.18
CA GLY A 39 -1.95 1.98 3.84
C GLY A 39 -1.45 3.43 3.83
N ASN A 40 -1.94 4.28 4.74
CA ASN A 40 -1.46 5.66 4.85
C ASN A 40 -0.01 5.77 5.34
N LEU A 41 0.47 4.83 6.16
CA LEU A 41 1.87 4.77 6.55
C LEU A 41 2.74 4.36 5.36
N LEU A 42 2.34 3.30 4.65
CA LEU A 42 3.05 2.79 3.47
C LEU A 42 3.13 3.83 2.35
N VAL A 43 2.03 4.52 2.03
CA VAL A 43 2.03 5.62 1.04
C VAL A 43 3.05 6.69 1.40
N ARG A 44 3.12 7.09 2.69
CA ARG A 44 4.10 8.07 3.16
C ARG A 44 5.54 7.58 3.02
N LEU A 45 5.82 6.33 3.38
CA LEU A 45 7.16 5.73 3.26
C LEU A 45 7.57 5.58 1.79
N LEU A 46 6.71 4.99 0.96
CA LEU A 46 6.94 4.77 -0.46
C LEU A 46 7.19 6.09 -1.19
N ASN A 47 6.39 7.13 -0.92
CA ASN A 47 6.57 8.44 -1.56
C ASN A 47 7.83 9.16 -1.07
N LYS A 48 8.16 9.07 0.23
CA LYS A 48 9.36 9.71 0.80
C LYS A 48 10.65 9.08 0.29
N TYR A 49 10.70 7.75 0.16
CA TYR A 49 11.90 7.01 -0.23
C TYR A 49 11.88 6.54 -1.69
N ARG A 50 10.90 6.99 -2.49
CA ARG A 50 10.62 6.53 -3.86
C ARG A 50 11.82 6.43 -4.80
N LYS A 51 12.76 7.37 -4.67
CA LYS A 51 13.95 7.46 -5.54
C LYS A 51 15.19 6.78 -4.95
N LYS A 52 15.15 6.45 -3.66
CA LYS A 52 16.31 5.96 -2.90
C LYS A 52 16.26 4.45 -2.66
N ILE A 53 15.08 3.85 -2.71
CA ILE A 53 14.88 2.46 -2.36
C ILE A 53 14.68 1.60 -3.60
N ALA A 54 15.34 0.44 -3.62
CA ALA A 54 15.10 -0.62 -4.59
C ALA A 54 14.19 -1.67 -3.95
N LEU A 55 12.99 -1.84 -4.51
CA LEU A 55 11.99 -2.79 -4.04
C LEU A 55 11.35 -3.47 -5.24
N THR A 56 10.93 -4.71 -5.02
CA THR A 56 10.04 -5.45 -5.91
C THR A 56 8.79 -5.77 -5.11
N ILE A 57 7.63 -5.34 -5.60
CA ILE A 57 6.32 -5.52 -4.95
C ILE A 57 5.41 -6.24 -5.93
N GLU A 58 4.89 -7.40 -5.53
CA GLU A 58 3.94 -8.15 -6.33
C GLU A 58 2.64 -7.37 -6.53
N TRP A 59 2.20 -7.24 -7.78
CA TRP A 59 1.01 -6.45 -8.13
C TRP A 59 -0.28 -7.20 -7.80
N ARG A 60 -0.28 -8.54 -7.85
CA ARG A 60 -1.49 -9.36 -7.72
C ARG A 60 -2.22 -9.20 -6.38
N PRO A 61 -1.56 -9.26 -5.20
CA PRO A 61 -2.27 -9.10 -3.93
C PRO A 61 -2.88 -7.70 -3.75
N LEU A 62 -2.24 -6.68 -4.34
CA LEU A 62 -2.74 -5.31 -4.35
C LEU A 62 -3.96 -5.15 -5.27
N TYR A 63 -3.92 -5.78 -6.44
CA TYR A 63 -5.05 -5.85 -7.36
C TYR A 63 -6.26 -6.56 -6.73
N ASP A 64 -6.06 -7.74 -6.13
CA ASP A 64 -7.13 -8.49 -5.47
C ASP A 64 -7.78 -7.65 -4.36
N THR A 65 -6.97 -6.90 -3.60
CA THR A 65 -7.47 -5.98 -2.57
C THR A 65 -8.25 -4.80 -3.16
N LEU A 66 -7.79 -4.27 -4.30
CA LEU A 66 -8.49 -3.20 -5.02
C LEU A 66 -9.85 -3.71 -5.51
N ILE A 67 -9.89 -4.87 -6.16
CA ILE A 67 -11.12 -5.47 -6.68
C ILE A 67 -12.10 -5.76 -5.54
N SER A 68 -11.63 -6.41 -4.46
CA SER A 68 -12.46 -6.72 -3.30
C SER A 68 -13.03 -5.45 -2.66
N THR A 69 -12.33 -4.32 -2.73
CA THR A 69 -12.78 -3.06 -2.13
C THR A 69 -13.72 -2.28 -3.06
N HIS A 70 -13.41 -2.22 -4.35
CA HIS A 70 -14.17 -1.44 -5.34
C HIS A 70 -15.48 -2.11 -5.74
N PHE A 71 -15.51 -3.44 -5.84
CA PHE A 71 -16.62 -4.17 -6.44
C PHE A 71 -17.47 -4.96 -5.44
N THR A 72 -17.04 -5.09 -4.18
CA THR A 72 -17.87 -5.75 -3.15
C THR A 72 -18.89 -4.77 -2.58
N ARG A 73 -20.18 -5.04 -2.83
CA ARG A 73 -21.28 -4.36 -2.13
C ARG A 73 -21.30 -4.78 -0.66
N SER A 74 -20.60 -4.04 0.19
CA SER A 74 -20.74 -4.19 1.64
C SER A 74 -21.80 -3.21 2.16
N THR A 75 -22.77 -3.70 2.92
CA THR A 75 -23.78 -2.91 3.68
C THR A 75 -23.49 -2.95 5.19
N GLY A 76 -22.26 -3.30 5.57
CA GLY A 76 -21.83 -3.37 6.97
C GLY A 76 -21.92 -2.04 7.76
N PRO A 77 -21.88 -2.12 9.09
CA PRO A 77 -22.20 -1.02 10.01
C PRO A 77 -21.12 0.07 10.13
N GLU A 78 -19.98 -0.07 9.46
CA GLU A 78 -18.80 0.80 9.63
C GLU A 78 -18.96 2.23 9.07
N GLY A 79 -20.06 2.50 8.35
CA GLY A 79 -20.41 3.84 7.85
C GLY A 79 -19.68 4.25 6.57
N TRP A 80 -20.33 5.09 5.75
CA TRP A 80 -19.88 5.46 4.41
C TRP A 80 -18.53 6.22 4.39
N ARG A 81 -18.27 7.07 5.39
CA ARG A 81 -17.03 7.86 5.49
C ARG A 81 -15.77 7.00 5.65
N VAL A 82 -15.83 5.96 6.49
CA VAL A 82 -14.68 5.07 6.72
C VAL A 82 -14.36 4.30 5.44
N ARG A 83 -15.39 3.86 4.71
CA ARG A 83 -15.23 3.19 3.41
C ARG A 83 -14.63 4.09 2.35
N GLN A 84 -15.10 5.32 2.25
CA GLN A 84 -14.52 6.27 1.29
C GLN A 84 -13.03 6.47 1.57
N ARG A 85 -12.65 6.66 2.83
CA ARG A 85 -11.22 6.77 3.21
C ARG A 85 -10.44 5.49 2.90
N HIS A 86 -11.01 4.33 3.17
CA HIS A 86 -10.41 3.03 2.85
C HIS A 86 -10.17 2.89 1.34
N PHE A 87 -11.16 3.22 0.53
CA PHE A 87 -11.05 3.27 -0.92
C PHE A 87 -9.94 4.22 -1.41
N GLU A 88 -9.92 5.46 -0.90
CA GLU A 88 -8.91 6.47 -1.25
C GLU A 88 -7.50 6.02 -0.86
N THR A 89 -7.36 5.44 0.34
CA THR A 89 -6.09 4.91 0.84
C THR A 89 -5.58 3.74 -0.01
N ILE A 90 -6.45 2.78 -0.36
CA ILE A 90 -6.05 1.63 -1.21
C ILE A 90 -5.63 2.12 -2.59
N THR A 91 -6.44 2.98 -3.20
CA THR A 91 -6.15 3.53 -4.53
C THR A 91 -4.80 4.26 -4.53
N SER A 92 -4.55 5.09 -3.50
CA SER A 92 -3.26 5.79 -3.33
C SER A 92 -2.10 4.83 -3.11
N LEU A 93 -2.29 3.76 -2.32
CA LEU A 93 -1.28 2.75 -2.07
C LEU A 93 -0.89 2.01 -3.35
N VAL A 94 -1.86 1.54 -4.13
CA VAL A 94 -1.62 0.87 -5.42
C VAL A 94 -0.84 1.78 -6.36
N GLN A 95 -1.23 3.06 -6.44
CA GLN A 95 -0.51 4.05 -7.26
C GLN A 95 0.94 4.26 -6.80
N SER A 96 1.18 4.36 -5.48
CA SER A 96 2.53 4.47 -4.91
C SER A 96 3.38 3.21 -5.13
N CYS A 97 2.77 2.03 -5.11
CA CYS A 97 3.45 0.75 -5.33
C CYS A 97 3.80 0.50 -6.81
N ARG A 98 3.05 1.08 -7.77
CA ARG A 98 3.16 0.79 -9.21
C ARG A 98 4.57 0.86 -9.79
N ARG A 99 5.43 1.76 -9.30
CA ARG A 99 6.83 1.88 -9.77
C ARG A 99 7.70 0.66 -9.39
N PHE A 100 7.32 -0.05 -8.34
CA PHE A 100 8.07 -1.17 -7.78
C PHE A 100 7.56 -2.52 -8.27
N PHE A 101 6.61 -2.54 -9.21
CA PHE A 101 6.12 -3.79 -9.79
C PHE A 101 7.21 -4.45 -10.65
N PRO A 102 7.30 -5.80 -10.66
CA PRO A 102 8.20 -6.53 -11.54
C PRO A 102 8.05 -6.11 -13.01
N SER A 103 9.14 -6.19 -13.78
CA SER A 103 9.07 -6.09 -15.24
C SER A 103 8.14 -7.18 -15.79
N GLY A 104 7.26 -6.83 -16.72
CA GLY A 104 6.24 -7.75 -17.25
C GLY A 104 4.85 -7.57 -16.64
N SER A 105 4.76 -7.01 -15.42
CA SER A 105 3.47 -6.80 -14.72
C SER A 105 2.44 -6.03 -15.56
N ALA A 106 2.88 -5.07 -16.39
CA ALA A 106 1.96 -4.34 -17.26
C ALA A 106 1.25 -5.26 -18.27
N SER A 107 1.98 -6.20 -18.89
CA SER A 107 1.40 -7.15 -19.85
C SER A 107 0.42 -8.09 -19.17
N GLU A 108 0.78 -8.59 -17.99
CA GLU A 108 -0.08 -9.46 -17.18
C GLU A 108 -1.37 -8.74 -16.76
N ILE A 109 -1.26 -7.52 -16.24
CA ILE A 109 -2.41 -6.70 -15.85
C ILE A 109 -3.33 -6.50 -17.07
N TRP A 110 -2.78 -6.15 -18.24
CA TRP A 110 -3.58 -5.97 -19.45
C TRP A 110 -4.29 -7.25 -19.91
N SER A 111 -3.68 -8.41 -19.69
CA SER A 111 -4.30 -9.70 -20.05
C SER A 111 -5.51 -10.06 -19.17
N GLU A 112 -5.60 -9.53 -17.94
CA GLU A 112 -6.75 -9.75 -17.06
C GLU A 112 -7.99 -8.94 -17.47
N PHE A 113 -7.83 -7.88 -18.27
CA PHE A 113 -8.92 -7.00 -18.71
C PHE A 113 -9.37 -7.25 -20.16
N LYS A 114 -8.75 -8.21 -20.85
CA LYS A 114 -9.20 -8.67 -22.18
C LYS A 114 -10.32 -9.70 -22.04
#